data_AF-A0A941RDU3-F1
#
_entry.id   AF-A0A941RDU3-F1
#
_cell.length_a   1.000
_cell.length_b   1.000
_cell.length_c   1.000
_cell.angle_alpha   90.00
_cell.angle_beta   90.00
_cell.angle_gamma   90.00
#
_symmetry.space_group_name_H-M   'P 1'
#
loop_
_entity.id
_entity.type
_entity.pdbx_description
1 polymer ?
#
loop_
_entity_poly.entity_id
_entity_poly.type
_entity_poly.pdbx_seq_one_letter_code
_entity_poly.pdbx_strand_id
1 'polypeptide(L)'
;MTDAKYHAPEGGSLEGRVFRPATQAELGEAIELAFDYRGDITVELRSGDHVTGYLFNRTATGAQPTIELFPATSSGTMTIPYSEIAALAFTGEDTATGKSWETWMAKKDSERRQEVDRAAADAKARGHL
;
A
#
# COMPACT_ATOMS: atom_id res chain seq x y z
N MET A 1 9.68 39.61 -0.40
CA MET A 1 10.45 39.01 -1.51
C MET A 1 11.58 38.23 -0.87
N THR A 2 11.55 36.89 -1.05
CA THR A 2 12.59 35.91 -0.65
C THR A 2 12.73 35.72 0.88
N ASP A 3 12.64 34.54 1.47
CA ASP A 3 13.35 33.30 1.17
C ASP A 3 12.58 32.12 1.81
N ALA A 4 11.82 31.38 1.01
CA ALA A 4 11.34 30.06 1.41
C ALA A 4 12.54 29.11 1.27
N LYS A 5 13.33 28.99 2.33
CA LYS A 5 14.30 27.89 2.45
C LYS A 5 13.53 26.58 2.42
N TYR A 6 13.46 26.00 1.24
CA TYR A 6 13.22 24.58 1.02
C TYR A 6 14.30 23.82 1.79
N HIS A 7 13.97 23.42 3.02
CA HIS A 7 14.65 22.34 3.69
C HIS A 7 14.27 21.07 2.92
N ALA A 8 15.22 20.50 2.19
CA ALA A 8 15.06 19.16 1.66
C ALA A 8 14.87 18.20 2.85
N PRO A 9 13.82 17.37 2.90
CA PRO A 9 13.76 16.33 3.91
C PRO A 9 14.74 15.22 3.50
N GLU A 10 15.88 15.19 4.17
CA GLU A 10 16.74 14.02 4.24
C GLU A 10 16.04 12.99 5.16
N GLY A 11 15.54 11.88 4.62
CA GLY A 11 14.99 10.76 5.41
C GLY A 11 13.66 10.21 4.89
N GLY A 12 13.72 9.04 4.23
CA GLY A 12 12.56 8.33 3.69
C GLY A 12 11.65 7.75 4.78
N SER A 13 10.69 8.56 5.26
CA SER A 13 9.63 8.09 6.14
C SER A 13 8.35 7.74 5.35
N LEU A 14 7.76 6.59 5.68
CA LEU A 14 6.58 6.00 5.02
C LEU A 14 5.25 6.56 5.52
N GLU A 15 5.32 7.40 6.54
CA GLU A 15 4.19 7.91 7.30
C GLU A 15 3.26 8.76 6.42
N GLY A 16 1.96 8.51 6.55
CA GLY A 16 0.89 9.22 5.85
C GLY A 16 0.66 8.77 4.40
N ARG A 17 1.33 7.71 3.91
CA ARG A 17 1.15 7.21 2.54
C ARG A 17 0.06 6.15 2.48
N VAL A 18 -0.86 6.29 1.52
CA VAL A 18 -1.97 5.35 1.25
C VAL A 18 -1.73 4.63 -0.07
N PHE A 19 -1.80 3.29 -0.03
CA PHE A 19 -1.66 2.41 -1.18
C PHE A 19 -2.98 1.71 -1.49
N ARG A 20 -3.42 1.78 -2.75
CA ARG A 20 -4.62 1.12 -3.26
C ARG A 20 -4.22 0.09 -4.32
N PRO A 21 -4.06 -1.19 -3.96
CA PRO A 21 -3.71 -2.23 -4.93
C PRO A 21 -4.83 -2.38 -5.97
N ALA A 22 -4.48 -2.38 -7.26
CA ALA A 22 -5.42 -2.66 -8.34
C ALA A 22 -5.50 -4.18 -8.63
N THR A 23 -4.42 -4.91 -8.34
CA THR A 23 -4.31 -6.35 -8.57
C THR A 23 -3.94 -7.12 -7.30
N GLN A 24 -4.21 -8.43 -7.29
CA GLN A 24 -3.85 -9.28 -6.14
C GLN A 24 -2.34 -9.44 -5.96
N ALA A 25 -1.57 -9.36 -7.05
CA ALA A 25 -0.11 -9.34 -6.99
C ALA A 25 0.40 -8.09 -6.27
N GLU A 26 -0.12 -6.92 -6.62
CA GLU A 26 0.21 -5.66 -5.94
C GLU A 26 -0.22 -5.66 -4.47
N LEU A 27 -1.37 -6.24 -4.15
CA LEU A 27 -1.83 -6.38 -2.77
C LEU A 27 -0.86 -7.26 -1.97
N GLY A 28 -0.39 -8.37 -2.55
CA GLY A 28 0.64 -9.22 -1.95
C GLY A 28 1.90 -8.42 -1.65
N GLU A 29 2.48 -7.75 -2.64
CA GLU A 29 3.68 -6.94 -2.46
C GLU A 29 3.50 -5.84 -1.39
N ALA A 30 2.35 -5.16 -1.37
CA ALA A 30 2.05 -4.13 -0.38
C ALA A 30 1.95 -4.67 1.04
N ILE A 31 1.40 -5.88 1.21
CA ILE A 31 1.34 -6.57 2.51
C ILE A 31 2.73 -7.04 2.93
N GLU A 32 3.56 -7.47 1.97
CA GLU A 32 4.94 -7.82 2.27
C GLU A 32 5.70 -6.61 2.84
N LEU A 33 5.49 -5.43 2.23
CA LEU A 33 6.03 -4.15 2.71
C LEU A 33 5.44 -3.74 4.06
N ALA A 34 4.13 -3.89 4.25
CA ALA A 34 3.42 -3.57 5.49
C ALA A 34 3.91 -4.37 6.71
N PHE A 35 4.50 -5.53 6.49
CA PHE A 35 5.03 -6.38 7.56
C PHE A 35 6.53 -6.18 7.78
N ASP A 36 7.28 -5.77 6.74
CA ASP A 36 8.64 -5.26 6.93
C ASP A 36 8.63 -3.92 7.69
N TYR A 37 7.56 -3.15 7.50
CA TYR A 37 7.28 -1.94 8.24
C TYR A 37 7.03 -2.21 9.74
N ARG A 38 7.89 -1.63 10.58
CA ARG A 38 7.83 -1.77 12.04
C ARG A 38 7.06 -0.62 12.69
N GLY A 39 5.82 -0.44 12.25
CA GLY A 39 4.90 0.57 12.78
C GLY A 39 3.44 0.18 12.55
N ASP A 40 2.52 1.01 13.02
CA ASP A 40 1.09 0.81 12.80
C ASP A 40 0.68 1.09 11.36
N ILE A 41 -0.07 0.14 10.80
CA ILE A 41 -0.71 0.28 9.49
C ILE A 41 -2.21 0.50 9.68
N THR A 42 -2.83 1.19 8.74
CA THR A 42 -4.27 1.35 8.62
C THR A 42 -4.74 0.59 7.40
N VAL A 43 -5.53 -0.46 7.61
CA VAL A 43 -6.13 -1.28 6.56
C VAL A 43 -7.52 -0.72 6.25
N GLU A 44 -7.76 -0.32 5.01
CA GLU A 44 -9.08 0.02 4.49
C GLU A 44 -9.72 -1.26 3.95
N LEU A 45 -10.87 -1.63 4.50
CA LEU A 45 -11.67 -2.75 4.04
C LEU A 45 -12.52 -2.34 2.83
N ARG A 46 -12.90 -3.29 1.97
CA ARG A 46 -13.83 -3.06 0.85
C ARG A 46 -15.20 -2.59 1.32
N SER A 47 -15.58 -2.91 2.54
CA SER A 47 -16.79 -2.41 3.20
C SER A 47 -16.74 -0.90 3.49
N GLY A 48 -15.54 -0.29 3.45
CA GLY A 48 -15.29 1.11 3.78
C GLY A 48 -14.79 1.34 5.21
N ASP A 49 -14.75 0.29 6.03
CA ASP A 49 -14.18 0.32 7.38
C ASP A 49 -12.65 0.49 7.37
N HIS A 50 -12.12 1.17 8.38
CA HIS A 50 -10.68 1.35 8.57
C HIS A 50 -10.23 0.70 9.87
N VAL A 51 -9.19 -0.12 9.79
CA VAL A 51 -8.62 -0.81 10.93
C VAL A 51 -7.17 -0.42 11.07
N THR A 52 -6.85 0.36 12.10
CA THR A 52 -5.47 0.73 12.45
C THR A 52 -4.89 -0.24 13.45
N GLY A 53 -3.68 -0.74 13.19
CA GLY A 53 -2.98 -1.62 14.11
C GLY A 53 -1.63 -2.12 13.60
N TYR A 54 -0.94 -2.86 14.46
CA TYR A 54 0.37 -3.43 14.15
C TYR A 54 0.23 -4.78 13.46
N LEU A 55 0.78 -4.90 12.25
CA LEU A 55 0.81 -6.14 11.49
C LEU A 55 1.89 -7.08 12.06
N PHE A 56 1.48 -8.19 12.66
CA PHE A 56 2.43 -9.15 13.27
C PHE A 56 2.53 -10.47 12.51
N ASN A 57 1.55 -10.80 11.67
CA ASN A 57 1.59 -12.01 10.85
C ASN A 57 0.90 -11.81 9.49
N ARG A 58 1.33 -12.57 8.49
CA ARG A 58 0.74 -12.62 7.15
C ARG A 58 0.81 -14.04 6.58
N THR A 59 -0.31 -14.51 6.05
CA THR A 59 -0.40 -15.75 5.28
C THR A 59 -0.63 -15.38 3.83
N ALA A 60 0.45 -15.22 3.07
CA ALA A 60 0.38 -14.87 1.64
C ALA A 60 0.12 -16.09 0.73
N THR A 61 0.33 -17.31 1.23
CA THR A 61 0.19 -18.56 0.49
C THR A 61 -1.01 -19.36 0.94
N GLY A 62 -1.81 -19.86 0.00
CA GLY A 62 -3.00 -20.69 0.27
C GLY A 62 -4.23 -20.25 -0.52
N ALA A 63 -5.34 -20.97 -0.30
CA ALA A 63 -6.62 -20.66 -0.96
C ALA A 63 -7.25 -19.36 -0.46
N GLN A 64 -6.93 -18.93 0.76
CA GLN A 64 -7.43 -17.70 1.37
C GLN A 64 -6.29 -16.98 2.09
N PRO A 65 -5.55 -16.11 1.38
CA PRO A 65 -4.50 -15.35 2.01
C PRO A 65 -5.07 -14.33 3.00
N THR A 66 -4.44 -14.20 4.16
CA THR A 66 -4.90 -13.38 5.30
C THR A 66 -3.76 -12.61 5.93
N ILE A 67 -4.09 -11.53 6.60
CA ILE A 67 -3.18 -10.80 7.49
C ILE A 67 -3.71 -10.84 8.92
N GLU A 68 -2.82 -10.79 9.89
CA GLU A 68 -3.18 -10.68 11.30
C GLU A 68 -2.50 -9.47 11.91
N LEU A 69 -3.30 -8.64 12.55
CA LEU A 69 -2.87 -7.41 13.18
C LEU A 69 -3.42 -7.29 14.60
N PHE A 70 -2.72 -6.52 15.43
CA PHE A 70 -3.20 -6.07 16.72
C PHE A 70 -3.85 -4.70 16.54
N PRO A 71 -5.19 -4.58 16.58
CA PRO A 71 -5.86 -3.31 16.40
C PRO A 71 -5.49 -2.36 17.54
N ALA A 72 -5.19 -1.10 17.25
CA ALA A 72 -4.90 -0.10 18.27
C ALA A 72 -6.11 0.17 19.19
N THR A 73 -7.33 -0.07 18.69
CA THR A 73 -8.58 0.17 19.41
C THR A 73 -9.06 -1.01 20.25
N SER A 74 -8.46 -2.20 20.10
CA SER A 74 -8.99 -3.44 20.65
C SER A 74 -7.86 -4.33 21.16
N SER A 75 -8.01 -4.91 22.36
CA SER A 75 -7.00 -5.78 22.99
C SER A 75 -6.93 -7.22 22.43
N GLY A 76 -7.43 -7.44 21.23
CA GLY A 76 -7.44 -8.74 20.54
C GLY A 76 -6.57 -8.76 19.29
N THR A 77 -6.53 -9.90 18.59
CA THR A 77 -6.03 -9.98 17.22
C THR A 77 -7.19 -9.86 16.24
N MET A 78 -6.91 -9.28 15.07
CA MET A 78 -7.86 -9.24 13.97
C MET A 78 -7.23 -9.88 12.73
N THR A 79 -7.94 -10.87 12.19
CA THR A 79 -7.55 -11.54 10.94
C THR A 79 -8.37 -10.96 9.79
N ILE A 80 -7.70 -10.42 8.78
CA ILE A 80 -8.33 -9.81 7.61
C ILE A 80 -7.89 -10.59 6.36
N PRO A 81 -8.81 -11.18 5.58
CA PRO A 81 -8.44 -11.80 4.31
C PRO A 81 -8.06 -10.73 3.28
N TYR A 82 -7.15 -11.06 2.38
CA TYR A 82 -6.75 -10.18 1.26
C TYR A 82 -7.98 -9.79 0.42
N SER A 83 -8.95 -10.70 0.34
CA SER A 83 -10.24 -10.51 -0.30
C SER A 83 -11.10 -9.41 0.33
N GLU A 84 -10.78 -8.91 1.51
CA GLU A 84 -11.48 -7.78 2.14
C GLU A 84 -10.66 -6.49 2.11
N ILE A 85 -9.37 -6.53 1.74
CA ILE A 85 -8.49 -5.35 1.74
C ILE A 85 -8.70 -4.54 0.46
N ALA A 86 -9.07 -3.27 0.62
CA ALA A 86 -9.18 -2.29 -0.44
C ALA A 86 -7.96 -1.36 -0.52
N ALA A 87 -7.42 -0.95 0.62
CA ALA A 87 -6.23 -0.10 0.70
C ALA A 87 -5.42 -0.38 1.97
N LEU A 88 -4.16 0.03 1.94
CA LEU A 88 -3.22 -0.04 3.05
C LEU A 88 -2.57 1.32 3.21
N ALA A 89 -2.65 1.90 4.39
CA ALA A 89 -2.02 3.16 4.72
C ALA A 89 -1.01 2.96 5.85
N PHE A 90 0.13 3.63 5.76
CA PHE A 90 1.18 3.55 6.76
C PHE A 90 1.05 4.79 7.65
N THR A 91 0.59 4.61 8.89
CA THR A 91 0.14 5.74 9.73
C THR A 91 0.93 5.90 11.03
N GLY A 92 1.71 4.89 11.45
CA GLY A 92 2.62 4.99 12.60
C GLY A 92 3.96 5.67 12.28
N GLU A 93 4.81 5.88 13.27
CA GLU A 93 6.19 6.36 13.09
C GLU A 93 7.06 5.23 12.51
N ASP A 94 7.69 5.45 11.34
CA ASP A 94 8.56 4.45 10.71
C ASP A 94 9.86 4.29 11.50
N THR A 95 10.00 3.19 12.22
CA THR A 95 11.28 2.88 12.89
C THR A 95 12.27 2.15 11.98
N ALA A 96 11.87 1.81 10.75
CA ALA A 96 12.63 0.98 9.82
C ALA A 96 13.18 1.77 8.62
N THR A 97 14.28 2.52 8.82
CA THR A 97 15.14 3.18 7.81
C THR A 97 14.82 2.83 6.33
N GLY A 98 13.90 3.59 5.73
CA GLY A 98 13.24 3.28 4.45
C GLY A 98 14.11 3.37 3.19
N LYS A 99 14.77 2.27 2.81
CA LYS A 99 15.40 2.09 1.47
C LYS A 99 14.62 1.20 0.50
N SER A 100 13.80 0.27 1.01
CA SER A 100 13.08 -0.69 0.16
C SER A 100 11.84 -0.10 -0.55
N TRP A 101 11.24 0.95 0.00
CA TRP A 101 9.95 1.47 -0.48
C TRP A 101 10.03 2.43 -1.67
N GLU A 102 10.93 3.41 -1.66
CA GLU A 102 11.08 4.36 -2.78
C GLU A 102 11.43 3.61 -4.08
N THR A 103 12.27 2.57 -3.94
CA THR A 103 12.65 1.67 -5.02
C THR A 103 11.44 0.89 -5.57
N TRP A 104 10.52 0.46 -4.71
CA TRP A 104 9.30 -0.25 -5.12
C TRP A 104 8.30 0.68 -5.83
N MET A 105 8.05 1.88 -5.28
CA MET A 105 7.14 2.84 -5.91
C MET A 105 7.66 3.40 -7.24
N ALA A 106 8.97 3.69 -7.36
CA ALA A 106 9.56 4.17 -8.61
C ALA A 106 9.40 3.14 -9.74
N LYS A 107 9.48 1.85 -9.40
CA LYS A 107 9.22 0.75 -10.32
C LYS A 107 7.75 0.70 -10.75
N LYS A 108 6.82 0.77 -9.79
CA LYS A 108 5.37 0.67 -10.07
C LYS A 108 4.78 1.89 -10.77
N ASP A 109 5.24 3.12 -10.50
CA ASP A 109 4.79 4.32 -11.25
C ASP A 109 5.24 4.25 -12.72
N SER A 110 6.44 3.72 -12.96
CA SER A 110 6.98 3.50 -14.31
C SER A 110 6.23 2.39 -15.07
N GLU A 111 5.71 1.37 -14.37
CA GLU A 111 4.84 0.34 -14.94
C GLU A 111 3.42 0.87 -15.24
N ARG A 112 2.86 1.70 -14.34
CA ARG A 112 1.55 2.34 -14.51
C ARG A 112 1.47 3.22 -15.77
N ARG A 113 2.58 3.87 -16.16
CA ARG A 113 2.64 4.66 -17.41
C ARG A 113 2.59 3.82 -18.69
N GLN A 114 2.90 2.52 -18.63
CA GLN A 114 2.91 1.66 -19.82
C GLN A 114 1.60 0.91 -20.05
N GLU A 115 0.78 0.71 -19.02
CA GLU A 115 -0.50 -0.01 -19.16
C GLU A 115 -1.66 0.91 -19.60
N VAL A 116 -1.62 2.19 -19.20
CA VAL A 116 -2.62 3.20 -19.63
C VAL A 116 -2.51 3.48 -21.14
N ASP A 117 -1.31 3.42 -21.72
CA ASP A 117 -1.10 3.64 -23.16
C ASP A 117 -1.57 2.44 -24.02
N ARG A 118 -1.48 1.20 -23.49
CA ARG A 118 -2.02 0.01 -24.19
C ARG A 118 -3.55 -0.09 -24.14
N ALA A 119 -4.19 0.36 -23.07
CA ALA A 119 -5.65 0.38 -22.97
C ALA A 119 -6.30 1.44 -23.89
N ALA A 120 -5.60 2.55 -24.16
CA ALA A 120 -6.06 3.57 -25.10
C ALA A 120 -5.88 3.15 -26.57
N ALA A 121 -4.95 2.25 -26.87
CA ALA A 121 -4.69 1.79 -28.24
C ALA A 121 -5.75 0.78 -28.76
N ASP A 122 -6.35 -0.05 -27.90
CA ASP A 122 -7.37 -1.03 -28.34
C ASP A 122 -8.74 -0.38 -28.62
N ALA A 123 -9.04 0.76 -27.97
CA ALA A 123 -10.29 1.49 -28.18
C ALA A 123 -10.38 2.21 -29.55
N LYS A 124 -9.24 2.45 -30.24
CA LYS A 124 -9.23 3.11 -31.55
C LYS A 124 -9.34 2.15 -32.74
N ALA A 125 -9.19 0.84 -32.52
CA ALA A 125 -9.28 -0.16 -33.57
C ALA A 125 -10.72 -0.70 -33.81
N ARG A 126 -11.66 -0.41 -32.91
CA ARG A 126 -13.08 -0.78 -33.05
C ARG A 126 -13.89 0.48 -33.39
N GLY A 127 -13.83 0.86 -34.66
CA GLY A 127 -14.35 2.12 -35.16
C GLY A 127 -15.84 2.37 -34.93
N HIS A 128 -16.17 3.63 -34.70
CA HIS A 128 -17.47 4.24 -35.00
C HIS A 128 -17.30 5.75 -35.21
N LEU A 129 -17.03 6.13 -36.47
CA LEU A 129 -17.75 7.13 -37.30
C LEU A 129 -16.95 7.47 -38.55
#